data_AF-A0A1B6JJM5-F1
#
_entry.id   AF-A0A1B6JJM5-F1
#
_cell.length_a   1.000
_cell.length_b   1.000
_cell.length_c   1.000
_cell.angle_alpha   90.00
_cell.angle_beta   90.00
_cell.angle_gamma   90.00
#
_symmetry.space_group_name_H-M   'P 1'
#
loop_
_entity.id
_entity.type
_entity.pdbx_description
1 polymer ?
#
loop_
_entity_poly.entity_id
_entity_poly.type
_entity_poly.pdbx_seq_one_letter_code
_entity_poly.pdbx_strand_id
1 'polypeptide(L)'
;ARPLCVQEVPVDHLAGALCLPPLAARRKVQDLMFLYKIINGLIDCPELLERVFFRLPSYTRSRELFRRFHHTTNYEMNSAMVRMQRLGNSLPEEVDFFFLSEATFRRSVKDFHFSGDH
;
A
#
# COMPACT_ATOMS: atom_id res chain seq x y z
N ALA A 1 9.85 2.07 -43.64
CA ALA A 1 9.86 1.67 -42.22
C ALA A 1 8.71 0.69 -42.00
N ARG A 2 8.97 -0.56 -41.61
CA ARG A 2 7.90 -1.49 -41.23
C ARG A 2 7.37 -1.06 -39.85
N PRO A 3 6.04 -0.94 -39.65
CA PRO A 3 5.52 -0.78 -38.31
C PRO A 3 5.85 -2.05 -37.52
N LEU A 4 6.48 -1.89 -36.35
CA LEU A 4 6.58 -2.96 -35.37
C LEU A 4 5.14 -3.30 -34.96
N CYS A 5 4.62 -4.40 -35.50
CA CYS A 5 3.38 -4.98 -35.02
C CYS A 5 3.58 -5.29 -33.54
N VAL A 6 3.01 -4.47 -32.66
CA VAL A 6 2.95 -4.78 -31.24
C VAL A 6 2.04 -6.00 -31.14
N GLN A 7 2.65 -7.17 -31.05
CA GLN A 7 1.92 -8.41 -30.88
C GLN A 7 1.25 -8.31 -29.51
N GLU A 8 -0.08 -8.28 -29.47
CA GLU A 8 -0.82 -8.28 -28.21
C GLU A 8 -0.54 -9.61 -27.51
N VAL A 9 0.41 -9.58 -26.57
CA VAL A 9 0.68 -10.71 -25.70
C VAL A 9 -0.44 -10.74 -24.67
N PRO A 10 -1.19 -11.85 -24.57
CA PRO A 10 -2.27 -11.96 -23.59
C PRO A 10 -1.69 -12.05 -22.17
N VAL A 11 -1.54 -10.90 -21.52
CA VAL A 11 -0.86 -10.74 -20.22
C VAL A 11 -1.52 -11.58 -19.12
N ASP A 12 -2.84 -11.74 -19.18
CA ASP A 12 -3.60 -12.50 -18.17
C ASP A 12 -3.27 -13.99 -18.19
N HIS A 13 -3.08 -14.57 -19.38
CA HIS A 13 -2.69 -15.98 -19.53
C HIS A 13 -1.27 -16.21 -19.00
N LEU A 14 -0.35 -15.27 -19.25
CA LEU A 14 0.99 -15.32 -18.72
C LEU A 14 1.01 -15.14 -17.20
N ALA A 15 0.18 -14.23 -16.67
CA ALA A 15 0.06 -14.01 -15.24
C ALA A 15 -0.45 -15.27 -14.52
N GLY A 16 -1.45 -15.94 -15.09
CA GLY A 16 -1.94 -17.23 -14.58
C GLY A 16 -0.86 -18.32 -14.62
N ALA A 17 -0.15 -18.45 -15.75
CA ALA A 17 0.92 -19.44 -15.91
C ALA A 17 2.10 -19.23 -14.94
N LEU A 18 2.38 -17.97 -14.57
CA LEU A 18 3.45 -17.59 -13.65
C LEU A 18 2.99 -17.46 -12.20
N CYS A 19 1.71 -17.78 -11.90
CA CYS A 19 1.08 -17.59 -10.59
C CYS A 19 1.30 -16.15 -10.05
N LEU A 20 1.24 -15.15 -10.94
CA LEU A 20 1.45 -13.76 -10.56
C LEU A 20 0.16 -13.18 -9.97
N PRO A 21 0.21 -12.62 -8.76
CA PRO A 21 -0.95 -11.97 -8.20
C PRO A 21 -1.35 -10.73 -9.02
N PRO A 22 -2.63 -10.30 -8.92
CA PRO A 22 -3.12 -9.14 -9.64
C PRO A 22 -2.24 -7.91 -9.41
N LEU A 23 -2.08 -7.08 -10.45
CA LEU A 23 -1.27 -5.86 -10.37
C LEU A 23 -1.77 -4.93 -9.25
N ALA A 24 -3.09 -4.87 -9.04
CA ALA A 24 -3.71 -4.10 -7.98
C ALA A 24 -3.24 -4.54 -6.57
N ALA A 25 -3.18 -5.85 -6.31
CA ALA A 25 -2.70 -6.40 -5.04
C ALA A 25 -1.21 -6.09 -4.84
N ARG A 26 -0.39 -6.28 -5.88
CA ARG A 26 1.04 -5.94 -5.83
C ARG A 26 1.30 -4.45 -5.54
N ARG A 27 0.52 -3.55 -6.15
CA ARG A 27 0.59 -2.10 -5.89
C ARG A 27 0.25 -1.76 -4.44
N LYS A 28 -0.80 -2.37 -3.87
CA LYS A 28 -1.15 -2.19 -2.45
C LYS A 28 -0.01 -2.62 -1.51
N VAL A 29 0.63 -3.76 -1.79
CA VAL A 29 1.79 -4.21 -1.01
C VAL A 29 2.94 -3.18 -1.11
N GLN A 30 3.24 -2.68 -2.32
CA GLN A 30 4.30 -1.68 -2.51
C GLN A 30 4.00 -0.36 -1.79
N ASP A 31 2.76 0.12 -1.87
CA ASP A 31 2.27 1.31 -1.17
C ASP A 31 2.51 1.21 0.35
N LEU A 32 2.12 0.08 0.96
CA LEU A 32 2.30 -0.17 2.39
C LEU A 32 3.78 -0.31 2.77
N MET A 33 4.58 -1.00 1.95
CA MET A 33 6.01 -1.13 2.18
C MET A 33 6.73 0.22 2.08
N PHE A 34 6.34 1.07 1.14
CA PHE A 34 6.89 2.41 0.99
C PHE A 34 6.56 3.28 2.21
N LEU A 35 5.31 3.24 2.66
CA LEU A 35 4.89 3.93 3.88
C LEU A 35 5.66 3.44 5.12
N TYR A 36 5.80 2.12 5.29
CA TYR A 36 6.61 1.53 6.37
C TYR A 36 8.04 2.05 6.35
N LYS A 37 8.66 2.12 5.17
CA LYS A 37 10.04 2.58 5.02
C LYS A 37 10.22 4.05 5.36
N ILE A 38 9.27 4.91 4.99
CA ILE A 38 9.29 6.33 5.37
C ILE A 38 9.20 6.46 6.90
N ILE A 39 8.24 5.78 7.52
CA ILE A 39 7.98 5.89 8.97
C ILE A 39 9.17 5.39 9.79
N ASN A 40 9.83 4.32 9.34
CA ASN A 40 10.96 3.72 10.04
C ASN A 40 12.33 4.29 9.63
N GLY A 41 12.37 5.40 8.86
CA GLY A 41 13.62 6.05 8.46
C GLY A 41 14.50 5.23 7.50
N LEU A 42 13.94 4.20 6.86
CA LEU A 42 14.62 3.44 5.80
C LEU A 42 14.65 4.20 4.47
N ILE A 43 13.80 5.23 4.34
CA ILE A 43 13.87 6.26 3.32
C ILE A 43 14.12 7.58 4.05
N ASP A 44 15.32 8.14 3.89
CA ASP A 44 15.69 9.43 4.46
C ASP A 44 15.14 10.57 3.60
N CYS A 45 13.89 10.95 3.88
CA CYS A 45 13.22 12.08 3.25
C CYS A 45 12.25 12.72 4.24
N PRO A 46 12.70 13.73 5.02
CA PRO A 46 11.87 14.37 6.02
C PRO A 46 10.63 15.03 5.39
N GLU A 47 10.72 15.54 4.17
CA GLU A 47 9.60 16.17 3.46
C GLU A 47 8.46 15.19 3.18
N LEU A 48 8.79 13.91 2.95
CA LEU A 48 7.78 12.86 2.80
C LEU A 48 7.22 12.42 4.15
N LEU A 49 8.06 12.35 5.19
CA LEU A 49 7.63 12.00 6.54
C LEU A 49 6.68 13.06 7.13
N GLU A 50 6.94 14.35 6.88
CA GLU A 50 6.06 15.46 7.27
C GLU A 50 4.65 15.37 6.66
N ARG A 51 4.51 14.63 5.54
CA ARG A 51 3.24 14.39 4.85
C ARG A 51 2.48 13.17 5.40
N VAL A 52 3.03 12.48 6.40
CA VAL A 52 2.38 11.38 7.12
C VAL A 52 1.67 11.95 8.35
N PHE A 53 0.35 11.82 8.37
CA PHE A 53 -0.49 12.38 9.42
C PHE A 53 -0.98 11.28 10.35
N PHE A 54 -0.35 11.15 11.51
CA PHE A 54 -0.82 10.24 12.54
C PHE A 54 -2.10 10.75 13.19
N ARG A 55 -3.00 9.81 13.48
CA ARG A 55 -4.17 10.08 14.31
C ARG A 55 -3.75 9.90 15.75
N LEU A 56 -3.82 10.98 16.52
CA LEU A 56 -3.63 10.89 17.96
C LEU A 56 -4.84 10.15 18.57
N PRO A 57 -4.61 9.22 19.51
CA PRO A 57 -5.70 8.56 20.20
C PRO A 57 -6.57 9.61 20.89
N SER A 58 -7.84 9.69 20.52
CA SER A 58 -8.87 10.38 21.29
C SER A 58 -9.68 9.34 22.06
N TYR A 59 -10.52 9.75 23.00
CA TYR A 59 -11.44 8.88 23.76
C TYR A 59 -12.41 8.01 22.90
N THR A 60 -12.24 7.98 21.58
CA THR A 60 -13.05 7.20 20.63
C THR A 60 -12.46 5.82 20.39
N ARG A 61 -13.33 4.82 20.19
CA ARG A 61 -12.95 3.40 19.95
C ARG A 61 -12.23 3.12 18.62
N SER A 62 -11.88 4.16 17.86
CA SER A 62 -11.29 4.00 16.53
C SER A 62 -9.81 3.67 16.63
N ARG A 63 -9.39 2.56 16.02
CA ARG A 63 -8.00 2.06 16.05
C ARG A 63 -7.16 2.50 14.84
N GLU A 64 -7.56 3.58 14.20
CA GLU A 64 -6.89 4.05 12.98
C GLU A 64 -5.59 4.74 13.34
N LEU A 65 -4.49 4.30 12.74
CA LEU A 65 -3.16 4.86 12.96
C LEU A 65 -3.00 6.21 12.26
N PHE A 66 -3.55 6.36 11.06
CA PHE A 66 -3.44 7.56 10.25
C PHE A 66 -4.73 8.38 10.27
N ARG A 67 -4.60 9.70 10.18
CA ARG A 67 -5.73 10.62 10.11
C ARG A 67 -6.49 10.45 8.80
N ARG A 68 -7.82 10.35 8.86
CA ARG A 68 -8.68 10.47 7.67
C ARG A 68 -8.93 11.94 7.36
N PHE A 69 -8.69 12.32 6.11
CA PHE A 69 -9.07 13.62 5.57
C PHE A 69 -10.29 13.48 4.67
N HIS A 70 -11.13 14.51 4.66
CA HIS A 70 -12.17 14.65 3.65
C HIS A 70 -11.59 15.37 2.43
N HIS A 71 -11.65 14.72 1.27
CA HIS A 71 -11.14 15.27 0.01
C HIS A 71 -12.30 15.61 -0.90
N THR A 72 -12.21 16.74 -1.59
CA THR A 72 -13.27 17.23 -2.48
C THR A 72 -13.21 16.60 -3.87
N THR A 73 -12.06 16.04 -4.25
CA THR A 73 -11.85 15.43 -5.56
C THR A 73 -11.36 13.99 -5.48
N ASN A 74 -11.76 13.18 -6.47
CA ASN A 74 -11.23 11.84 -6.65
C ASN A 74 -9.72 11.84 -6.91
N TYR A 75 -9.19 12.90 -7.52
CA TYR A 75 -7.75 13.02 -7.78
C TYR A 75 -6.97 13.11 -6.47
N GLU A 76 -7.34 14.02 -5.57
CA GLU A 76 -6.69 14.16 -4.26
C GLU A 76 -6.85 12.91 -3.40
N MET A 77 -8.06 12.35 -3.38
CA MET A 77 -8.37 11.13 -2.63
C MET A 77 -7.51 9.92 -3.07
N ASN A 78 -7.09 9.89 -4.34
CA ASN A 78 -6.27 8.82 -4.89
C ASN A 78 -4.79 9.21 -5.03
N SER A 79 -4.39 10.38 -4.55
CA SER A 79 -2.99 10.78 -4.46
C SER A 79 -2.21 9.78 -3.60
N ALA A 80 -0.92 9.61 -3.90
CA ALA A 80 -0.10 8.56 -3.30
C ALA A 80 -0.11 8.59 -1.76
N MET A 81 0.21 9.74 -1.16
CA MET A 81 0.29 9.87 0.31
C MET A 81 -1.04 9.58 1.01
N VAL A 82 -2.16 10.06 0.45
CA VAL A 82 -3.49 9.83 1.01
C VAL A 82 -3.88 8.36 0.89
N ARG A 83 -3.68 7.78 -0.30
CA ARG A 83 -4.05 6.40 -0.59
C ARG A 83 -3.25 5.41 0.26
N MET A 84 -1.96 5.65 0.46
CA MET A 84 -1.09 4.81 1.31
C MET A 84 -1.53 4.84 2.78
N GLN A 85 -1.79 6.03 3.33
CA GLN A 85 -2.24 6.17 4.73
C GLN A 85 -3.62 5.54 4.96
N ARG A 86 -4.55 5.73 4.01
CA ARG A 86 -5.85 5.06 4.06
C ARG A 86 -5.73 3.54 3.97
N LEU A 87 -4.81 3.04 3.14
CA LEU A 87 -4.53 1.62 3.03
C LEU A 87 -3.91 1.08 4.34
N GLY A 88 -3.03 1.84 4.98
CA GLY A 88 -2.48 1.51 6.30
C GLY A 88 -3.55 1.36 7.38
N ASN A 89 -4.59 2.20 7.35
CA ASN A 89 -5.75 2.06 8.25
C ASN A 89 -6.65 0.85 7.97
N SER A 90 -6.49 0.19 6.82
CA SER A 90 -7.25 -1.03 6.49
C SER A 90 -6.55 -2.32 6.92
N LEU A 91 -5.33 -2.21 7.46
CA LEU A 91 -4.58 -3.36 7.94
C LEU A 91 -5.19 -3.94 9.22
N PRO A 92 -4.98 -5.26 9.47
CA PRO A 92 -5.31 -5.88 10.74
C PRO A 92 -4.55 -5.23 11.89
N GLU A 93 -5.09 -5.33 13.10
CA GLU A 93 -4.46 -4.81 14.32
C GLU A 93 -3.11 -5.47 14.61
N GLU A 94 -2.96 -6.72 14.19
CA GLU A 94 -1.75 -7.52 14.37
C GLU A 94 -0.60 -7.03 13.48
N VAL A 95 -0.90 -6.25 12.42
CA VAL A 95 0.10 -5.75 11.47
C VAL A 95 0.50 -4.32 11.87
N ASP A 96 1.51 -4.23 12.74
CA ASP A 96 2.02 -2.97 13.26
C ASP A 96 3.18 -2.39 12.43
N PHE A 97 3.23 -1.06 12.30
CA PHE A 97 4.25 -0.34 11.53
C PHE A 97 5.56 -0.10 12.29
N PHE A 98 5.59 -0.23 13.63
CA PHE A 98 6.71 0.24 14.46
C PHE A 98 7.53 -0.90 15.09
N PHE A 99 6.88 -1.97 15.50
CA PHE A 99 7.52 -3.08 16.23
C PHE A 99 7.86 -4.28 15.34
N LEU A 100 7.24 -4.41 14.17
CA LEU A 100 7.54 -5.49 13.24
C LEU A 100 8.81 -5.19 12.44
N SER A 101 9.65 -6.20 12.21
CA SER A 101 10.76 -6.08 11.26
C SER A 101 10.25 -5.96 9.82
N GLU A 102 11.02 -5.33 8.92
CA GLU A 102 10.62 -5.13 7.52
C GLU A 102 10.20 -6.45 6.86
N ALA A 103 10.93 -7.54 7.12
CA ALA A 103 10.63 -8.86 6.58
C ALA A 103 9.29 -9.41 7.09
N THR A 104 9.00 -9.23 8.37
CA THR A 104 7.77 -9.72 9.02
C THR A 104 6.56 -8.91 8.59
N PHE A 105 6.71 -7.58 8.55
CA PHE A 105 5.68 -6.66 8.04
C PHE A 105 5.34 -7.00 6.58
N ARG A 106 6.36 -7.18 5.73
CA ARG A 106 6.19 -7.54 4.32
C ARG A 106 5.42 -8.85 4.15
N ARG A 107 5.74 -9.88 4.93
CA ARG A 107 5.01 -11.16 4.87
C ARG A 107 3.55 -10.97 5.24
N SER A 108 3.28 -10.34 6.38
CA SER A 108 1.93 -10.10 6.89
C SER A 108 1.05 -9.32 5.89
N VAL A 109 1.61 -8.28 5.26
CA VAL A 109 0.90 -7.49 4.24
C VAL A 109 0.62 -8.30 2.97
N LYS A 110 1.56 -9.16 2.55
CA LYS A 110 1.36 -10.06 1.42
C LYS A 110 0.27 -11.09 1.72
N ASP A 111 0.32 -11.70 2.90
CA ASP A 111 -0.65 -12.70 3.31
C ASP A 111 -2.06 -12.10 3.35
N PHE A 112 -2.21 -10.87 3.88
CA PHE A 112 -3.48 -10.15 3.87
C PHE A 112 -4.04 -9.88 2.47
N HIS A 113 -3.19 -9.50 1.50
CA HIS A 113 -3.65 -9.13 0.16
C HIS A 113 -3.67 -10.26 -0.86
N PHE A 114 -3.05 -11.40 -0.58
CA PHE A 114 -3.03 -12.56 -1.47
C PHE A 114 -3.89 -13.72 -0.96
N SER A 115 -4.24 -13.77 0.33
CA SER A 115 -5.11 -14.84 0.88
C SER A 115 -6.61 -14.58 0.68
N GLY A 116 -6.99 -13.40 0.17
CA GLY A 116 -8.39 -13.01 -0.04
C GLY A 116 -8.99 -13.37 -1.41
N ASP A 117 -8.24 -14.04 -2.29
CA ASP A 117 -8.66 -14.41 -3.65
C ASP A 117 -8.97 -15.93 -3.76
N HIS A 118 -9.87 -16.44 -2.92
CA HIS A 118 -10.49 -17.78 -3.06
C HIS A 118 -12.00 -17.67 -3.25
#